data_AF-L0PFN0-F1
#
_entry.id   AF-L0PFN0-F1
#
_cell.length_a   1.000
_cell.length_b   1.000
_cell.length_c   1.000
_cell.angle_alpha   90.00
_cell.angle_beta   90.00
_cell.angle_gamma   90.00
#
_symmetry.space_group_name_H-M   'P 1'
#
loop_
_entity.id
_entity.type
_entity.pdbx_description
1 polymer ?
#
loop_
_entity_poly.entity_id
_entity_poly.type
_entity_poly.pdbx_seq_one_letter_code
_entity_poly.pdbx_strand_id
1 'polypeptide(L)'
;MDILLKNELSEKSLKNSKILALKEEIITSQKKDRITELIELCEDSSEETSLEAQYATYETFSCWFSSGILSKPKGVSVDSSEMSTYLWCREKYVNFSVKLLEKLSFTRLEQQGHAFTLLLRLIRDESTSENRGFVNDLYYRVLKSLLLNENAHYLNEYTDLHKLTKEVLECKNANSGLIEAYTTNLTILLVNMKTVLFEVKKLWVSSDSFIQNFRPLKQKHVFSNSWFTALQLPLKNYQYKLVLNIFHSNVLPFFSKPHLLMDFLTDSYNAGGSVSLLALNGLFYLMQEHNLDYPNFFTKLYALFDESLFYIRYRARFIKLVDLFLSSTHLPASIVASFVKRMSRLSLLANPGGIIMIIPFVYNLLKRHPTCIVLIHRPFIKSIFE
;
A
#
# COMPACT_ATOMS: atom_id res chain seq x y z
N MET A 1 -20.08 41.01 -19.11
CA MET A 1 -19.45 39.74 -18.67
C MET A 1 -18.58 39.14 -19.75
N ASP A 2 -19.04 39.04 -21.00
CA ASP A 2 -18.27 38.39 -22.09
C ASP A 2 -16.94 39.06 -22.48
N ILE A 3 -16.80 40.37 -22.25
CA ILE A 3 -15.56 41.11 -22.55
C ILE A 3 -14.49 40.86 -21.48
N LEU A 4 -14.87 40.68 -20.22
CA LEU A 4 -13.95 40.37 -19.13
C LEU A 4 -13.41 38.94 -19.25
N LEU A 5 -14.28 37.96 -19.57
CA LEU A 5 -13.88 36.58 -19.84
C LEU A 5 -12.95 36.46 -21.05
N LYS A 6 -13.19 37.23 -22.12
CA LYS A 6 -12.31 37.28 -23.30
C LYS A 6 -10.94 37.92 -22.99
N ASN A 7 -10.90 38.94 -22.13
CA ASN A 7 -9.65 39.57 -21.72
C ASN A 7 -8.84 38.67 -20.77
N GLU A 8 -9.50 37.92 -19.88
CA GLU A 8 -8.83 36.92 -19.05
C GLU A 8 -8.27 35.77 -19.91
N LEU A 9 -9.01 35.30 -20.91
CA LEU A 9 -8.54 34.27 -21.86
C LEU A 9 -7.39 34.77 -22.77
N SER A 10 -7.41 36.05 -23.17
CA SER A 10 -6.35 36.63 -23.99
C SER A 10 -5.07 36.89 -23.18
N GLU A 11 -5.18 37.40 -21.95
CA GLU A 11 -4.04 37.54 -21.04
C GLU A 11 -3.44 36.19 -20.64
N LYS A 12 -4.26 35.16 -20.43
CA LYS A 12 -3.82 33.77 -20.21
C LYS A 12 -2.99 33.23 -21.38
N SER A 13 -3.49 33.34 -22.60
CA SER A 13 -2.75 32.88 -23.78
C SER A 13 -1.45 33.69 -24.02
N LEU A 14 -1.44 34.97 -23.66
CA LEU A 14 -0.24 35.81 -23.72
C LEU A 14 0.82 35.42 -22.66
N LYS A 15 0.39 35.04 -21.45
CA LYS A 15 1.30 34.52 -20.41
C LYS A 15 1.86 33.15 -20.79
N ASN A 16 1.03 32.26 -21.35
CA ASN A 16 1.45 30.92 -21.77
C ASN A 16 2.44 30.97 -22.94
N SER A 17 2.21 31.84 -23.92
CA SER A 17 3.16 32.10 -25.01
C SER A 17 4.48 32.71 -24.53
N LYS A 18 4.46 33.57 -23.51
CA LYS A 18 5.69 34.08 -22.86
C LYS A 18 6.46 32.98 -22.15
N ILE A 19 5.78 32.07 -21.45
CA ILE A 19 6.41 30.91 -20.78
C ILE A 19 7.07 29.97 -21.80
N LEU A 20 6.41 29.73 -22.93
CA LEU A 20 6.96 28.93 -24.04
C LEU A 20 8.16 29.61 -24.71
N ALA A 21 8.10 30.93 -24.93
CA ALA A 21 9.22 31.69 -25.48
C ALA A 21 10.44 31.66 -24.53
N LEU A 22 10.22 31.86 -23.23
CA LEU A 22 11.28 31.76 -22.21
C LEU A 22 11.91 30.36 -22.18
N LYS A 23 11.09 29.31 -22.31
CA LYS A 23 11.56 27.92 -22.42
C LYS A 23 12.46 27.74 -23.65
N GLU A 24 12.03 28.19 -24.82
CA GLU A 24 12.80 28.08 -26.06
C GLU A 24 14.12 28.85 -25.98
N GLU A 25 14.14 30.02 -25.36
CA GLU A 25 15.36 30.81 -25.14
C GLU A 25 16.36 30.10 -24.21
N ILE A 26 15.88 29.41 -23.18
CA ILE A 26 16.74 28.65 -22.24
C ILE A 26 17.33 27.39 -22.91
N ILE A 27 16.58 26.76 -23.81
CA ILE A 27 17.01 25.55 -24.52
C ILE A 27 17.99 25.90 -25.67
N THR A 28 17.79 27.02 -26.36
CA THR A 28 18.52 27.34 -27.60
C THR A 28 19.87 28.01 -27.39
N SER A 29 20.05 28.95 -26.45
CA SER A 29 21.39 29.51 -26.17
C SER A 29 21.49 30.47 -24.97
N GLN A 30 22.49 30.20 -24.13
CA GLN A 30 23.31 31.16 -23.37
C GLN A 30 22.75 31.96 -22.17
N LYS A 31 21.46 31.94 -21.80
CA LYS A 31 20.98 32.65 -20.58
C LYS A 31 20.35 31.71 -19.55
N LYS A 32 21.21 30.96 -18.83
CA LYS A 32 20.80 30.11 -17.69
C LYS A 32 20.08 30.91 -16.60
N ASP A 33 20.36 32.21 -16.48
CA ASP A 33 19.82 33.11 -15.47
C ASP A 33 18.30 33.30 -15.52
N ARG A 34 17.67 33.16 -16.71
CA ARG A 34 16.21 33.34 -16.89
C ARG A 34 15.35 32.28 -16.20
N ILE A 35 15.96 31.24 -15.64
CA ILE A 35 15.26 30.25 -14.83
C ILE A 35 14.79 30.84 -13.50
N THR A 36 15.42 31.89 -12.99
CA THR A 36 14.89 32.58 -11.80
C THR A 36 13.56 33.24 -12.11
N GLU A 37 13.42 33.87 -13.28
CA GLU A 37 12.16 34.48 -13.75
C GLU A 37 11.07 33.42 -13.93
N LEU A 38 11.40 32.23 -14.46
CA LEU A 38 10.45 31.11 -14.55
C LEU A 38 10.06 30.53 -13.18
N ILE A 39 10.99 30.49 -12.23
CA ILE A 39 10.72 30.02 -10.84
C ILE A 39 9.87 31.05 -10.08
N GLU A 40 10.01 32.34 -10.36
CA GLU A 40 9.17 33.41 -9.82
C GLU A 40 7.76 33.35 -10.41
N LEU A 41 7.61 33.11 -11.72
CA LEU A 41 6.31 32.87 -12.37
C LEU A 41 5.59 31.60 -11.87
N CYS A 42 6.31 30.67 -11.23
CA CYS A 42 5.69 29.53 -10.55
C CYS A 42 4.95 29.92 -9.24
N GLU A 43 5.16 31.14 -8.74
CA GLU A 43 4.49 31.70 -7.54
C GLU A 43 3.26 32.54 -7.89
N ASP A 44 3.00 32.81 -9.17
CA ASP A 44 1.88 33.64 -9.62
C ASP A 44 0.51 33.05 -9.24
N SER A 45 -0.41 33.95 -8.89
CA SER A 45 -1.74 33.66 -8.35
C SER A 45 -2.74 33.04 -9.33
N SER A 46 -2.42 32.94 -10.63
CA SER A 46 -3.27 32.27 -11.61
C SER A 46 -2.96 30.77 -11.67
N GLU A 47 -3.96 29.97 -11.31
CA GLU A 47 -3.83 28.52 -11.11
C GLU A 47 -3.28 27.81 -12.37
N GLU A 48 -3.80 28.10 -13.55
CA GLU A 48 -3.38 27.48 -14.82
C GLU A 48 -1.98 27.91 -15.27
N THR A 49 -1.67 29.21 -15.19
CA THR A 49 -0.34 29.73 -15.58
C THR A 49 0.75 29.22 -14.65
N SER A 50 0.43 29.01 -13.36
CA SER A 50 1.35 28.44 -12.40
C SER A 50 1.69 26.98 -12.71
N LEU A 51 0.73 26.20 -13.24
CA LEU A 51 0.94 24.79 -13.63
C LEU A 51 1.75 24.69 -14.92
N GLU A 52 1.50 25.57 -15.88
CA GLU A 52 2.26 25.65 -17.13
C GLU A 52 3.70 26.13 -16.91
N ALA A 53 3.92 27.11 -16.03
CA ALA A 53 5.26 27.54 -15.62
C ALA A 53 6.03 26.40 -14.92
N GLN A 54 5.36 25.61 -14.06
CA GLN A 54 5.95 24.42 -13.44
C GLN A 54 6.31 23.33 -14.45
N TYR A 55 5.49 23.17 -15.49
CA TYR A 55 5.76 22.21 -16.55
C TYR A 55 6.94 22.65 -17.43
N ALA A 56 6.99 23.94 -17.80
CA ALA A 56 8.09 24.51 -18.57
C ALA A 56 9.43 24.46 -17.81
N THR A 57 9.42 24.77 -16.52
CA THR A 57 10.62 24.62 -15.65
C THR A 57 11.05 23.16 -15.58
N TYR A 58 10.13 22.21 -15.39
CA TYR A 58 10.44 20.78 -15.48
C TYR A 58 11.13 20.39 -16.79
N GLU A 59 10.61 20.83 -17.94
CA GLU A 59 11.18 20.50 -19.24
C GLU A 59 12.60 21.09 -19.42
N THR A 60 12.84 22.31 -18.93
CA THR A 60 14.20 22.88 -18.94
C THR A 60 15.18 22.04 -18.11
N PHE A 61 14.77 21.57 -16.93
CA PHE A 61 15.58 20.67 -16.11
C PHE A 61 15.78 19.31 -16.79
N SER A 62 14.77 18.75 -17.45
CA SER A 62 14.89 17.49 -18.22
C SER A 62 15.91 17.62 -19.36
N CYS A 63 15.89 18.74 -20.09
CA CYS A 63 16.91 19.06 -21.10
C CYS A 63 18.30 19.22 -20.48
N TRP A 64 18.41 19.76 -19.26
CA TRP A 64 19.69 19.87 -18.55
C TRP A 64 20.24 18.52 -18.09
N PHE A 65 19.37 17.57 -17.74
CA PHE A 65 19.75 16.19 -17.45
C PHE A 65 20.22 15.46 -18.71
N SER A 66 19.53 15.61 -19.85
CA SER A 66 19.93 14.98 -21.11
C SER A 66 21.22 15.57 -21.70
N SER A 67 21.49 16.85 -21.48
CA SER A 67 22.73 17.52 -21.89
C SER A 67 23.91 17.32 -20.93
N GLY A 68 23.69 16.68 -19.76
CA GLY A 68 24.76 16.34 -18.81
C GLY A 68 25.29 17.50 -17.97
N ILE A 69 24.70 18.70 -18.06
CA ILE A 69 25.11 19.92 -17.31
C ILE A 69 24.98 19.71 -15.79
N LEU A 70 24.03 18.86 -15.38
CA LEU A 70 23.76 18.52 -13.97
C LEU A 70 24.53 17.27 -13.49
N SER A 71 25.39 16.68 -14.32
CA SER A 71 26.28 15.59 -13.90
C SER A 71 27.59 16.18 -13.35
N LYS A 72 28.10 15.65 -12.23
CA LYS A 72 29.37 16.14 -11.66
C LYS A 72 30.47 16.01 -12.71
N PRO A 73 31.14 17.11 -13.12
CA PRO A 73 32.22 17.01 -14.07
C PRO A 73 33.35 16.17 -13.45
N LYS A 74 33.75 15.10 -14.14
CA LYS A 74 34.82 14.21 -13.64
C LYS A 74 36.16 14.89 -13.92
N GLY A 75 36.92 15.19 -12.85
CA GLY A 75 38.32 15.64 -12.95
C GLY A 75 38.55 17.16 -12.98
N VAL A 76 37.62 17.96 -12.47
CA VAL A 76 37.74 19.42 -12.45
C VAL A 76 38.07 19.93 -11.04
N SER A 77 39.05 20.84 -10.94
CA SER A 77 39.43 21.53 -9.70
C SER A 77 38.28 22.36 -9.13
N VAL A 78 38.24 22.52 -7.80
CA VAL A 78 37.15 23.16 -7.02
C VAL A 78 36.79 24.59 -7.49
N ASP A 79 37.71 25.27 -8.20
CA ASP A 79 37.60 26.69 -8.56
C ASP A 79 37.26 26.98 -10.04
N SER A 80 36.80 25.99 -10.82
CA SER A 80 36.41 26.26 -12.21
C SER A 80 35.05 26.95 -12.32
N SER A 81 34.88 27.80 -13.34
CA SER A 81 33.59 28.39 -13.73
C SER A 81 32.52 27.33 -14.04
N GLU A 82 32.94 26.13 -14.43
CA GLU A 82 32.09 24.98 -14.68
C GLU A 82 31.55 24.37 -13.37
N MET A 83 32.32 24.40 -12.29
CA MET A 83 31.89 23.91 -10.98
C MET A 83 30.94 24.90 -10.28
N SER A 84 31.18 26.20 -10.40
CA SER A 84 30.27 27.23 -9.87
C SER A 84 28.93 27.26 -10.61
N THR A 85 28.94 27.11 -11.94
CA THR A 85 27.71 26.98 -12.73
C THR A 85 26.96 25.68 -12.43
N TYR A 86 27.67 24.57 -12.19
CA TYR A 86 27.08 23.32 -11.71
C TYR A 86 26.39 23.47 -10.35
N LEU A 87 27.06 24.09 -9.37
CA LEU A 87 26.52 24.31 -8.03
C LEU A 87 25.27 25.21 -8.07
N TRP A 88 25.30 26.28 -8.86
CA TRP A 88 24.16 27.18 -9.04
C TRP A 88 22.95 26.47 -9.67
N CYS A 89 23.17 25.69 -10.74
CA CYS A 89 22.10 24.91 -11.38
C CYS A 89 21.50 23.88 -10.41
N ARG A 90 22.32 23.22 -9.57
CA ARG A 90 21.85 22.29 -8.54
C ARG A 90 21.09 22.98 -7.41
N GLU A 91 21.51 24.16 -6.99
CA GLU A 91 20.78 24.95 -5.99
C GLU A 91 19.39 25.34 -6.49
N LYS A 92 19.27 25.81 -7.74
CA LYS A 92 17.97 26.13 -8.34
C LYS A 92 17.07 24.91 -8.51
N TYR A 93 17.64 23.76 -8.86
CA TYR A 93 16.93 22.49 -8.89
C TYR A 93 16.41 22.08 -7.50
N VAL A 94 17.23 22.18 -6.46
CA VAL A 94 16.80 21.87 -5.08
C VAL A 94 15.70 22.81 -4.64
N ASN A 95 15.83 24.12 -4.88
CA ASN A 95 14.79 25.10 -4.55
C ASN A 95 13.47 24.81 -5.27
N PHE A 96 13.52 24.44 -6.55
CA PHE A 96 12.34 24.02 -7.29
C PHE A 96 11.71 22.75 -6.71
N SER A 97 12.51 21.75 -6.34
CA SER A 97 12.03 20.52 -5.71
C SER A 97 11.35 20.77 -4.35
N VAL A 98 11.89 21.68 -3.53
CA VAL A 98 11.27 22.06 -2.24
C VAL A 98 9.94 22.76 -2.46
N LYS A 99 9.86 23.72 -3.41
CA LYS A 99 8.60 24.39 -3.75
C LYS A 99 7.52 23.42 -4.26
N LEU A 100 7.91 22.41 -5.05
CA LEU A 100 6.98 21.36 -5.48
C LEU A 100 6.54 20.46 -4.31
N LEU A 101 7.42 20.17 -3.36
CA LEU A 101 7.08 19.41 -2.15
C LEU A 101 6.11 20.17 -1.24
N GLU A 102 6.28 21.49 -1.08
CA GLU A 102 5.32 22.34 -0.37
C GLU A 102 3.95 22.30 -1.04
N LYS A 103 3.92 22.30 -2.38
CA LYS A 103 2.68 22.21 -3.16
C LYS A 103 1.92 20.90 -2.97
N LEU A 104 2.60 19.82 -2.56
CA LEU A 104 1.92 18.56 -2.21
C LEU A 104 1.07 18.70 -0.96
N SER A 105 1.39 19.61 -0.04
CA SER A 105 0.63 19.83 1.19
C SER A 105 -0.64 20.68 1.02
N PHE A 106 -0.87 21.25 -0.17
CA PHE A 106 -2.06 22.06 -0.44
C PHE A 106 -3.33 21.22 -0.59
N THR A 107 -4.46 21.83 -0.23
CA THR A 107 -5.79 21.18 -0.15
C THR A 107 -6.40 20.80 -1.50
N ARG A 108 -5.85 21.30 -2.62
CA ARG A 108 -6.43 21.12 -3.96
C ARG A 108 -5.82 19.94 -4.71
N LEU A 109 -6.66 19.01 -5.12
CA LEU A 109 -6.28 17.76 -5.79
C LEU A 109 -5.55 17.97 -7.13
N GLU A 110 -5.97 18.95 -7.95
CA GLU A 110 -5.37 19.18 -9.27
C GLU A 110 -3.90 19.64 -9.19
N GLN A 111 -3.62 20.55 -8.26
CA GLN A 111 -2.26 21.05 -8.00
C GLN A 111 -1.39 19.98 -7.36
N GLN A 112 -1.95 19.20 -6.43
CA GLN A 112 -1.27 18.07 -5.79
C GLN A 112 -0.90 16.99 -6.82
N GLY A 113 -1.83 16.63 -7.70
CA GLY A 113 -1.61 15.66 -8.77
C GLY A 113 -0.55 16.12 -9.77
N HIS A 114 -0.63 17.38 -10.23
CA HIS A 114 0.37 17.95 -11.15
C HIS A 114 1.76 17.97 -10.53
N ALA A 115 1.90 18.52 -9.32
CA ALA A 115 3.19 18.56 -8.61
C ALA A 115 3.77 17.16 -8.39
N PHE A 116 2.93 16.17 -8.04
CA PHE A 116 3.35 14.78 -7.89
C PHE A 116 3.87 14.18 -9.19
N THR A 117 3.15 14.37 -10.31
CA THR A 117 3.58 13.87 -11.62
C THR A 117 4.92 14.48 -12.06
N LEU A 118 5.12 15.78 -11.83
CA LEU A 118 6.37 16.47 -12.14
C LEU A 118 7.53 15.97 -11.28
N LEU A 119 7.33 15.80 -9.97
CA LEU A 119 8.34 15.27 -9.05
C LEU A 119 8.77 13.86 -9.45
N LEU A 120 7.82 12.99 -9.79
CA LEU A 120 8.14 11.65 -10.27
C LEU A 120 8.94 11.68 -11.59
N ARG A 121 8.56 12.55 -12.52
CA ARG A 121 9.28 12.72 -13.79
C ARG A 121 10.69 13.26 -13.59
N LEU A 122 10.90 14.21 -12.66
CA LEU A 122 12.24 14.68 -12.29
C LEU A 122 13.12 13.56 -11.73
N ILE A 123 12.55 12.72 -10.84
CA ILE A 123 13.26 11.57 -10.28
C ILE A 123 13.66 10.58 -11.39
N ARG A 124 12.78 10.38 -12.37
CA ARG A 124 13.08 9.55 -13.54
C ARG A 124 14.26 10.12 -14.34
N ASP A 125 14.24 11.41 -14.67
CA ASP A 125 15.28 12.05 -15.48
C ASP A 125 16.63 12.14 -14.76
N GLU A 126 16.63 12.30 -13.44
CA GLU A 126 17.85 12.25 -12.62
C GLU A 126 18.43 10.82 -12.59
N SER A 127 17.57 9.81 -12.47
CA SER A 127 18.01 8.42 -12.42
C SER A 127 18.59 7.89 -13.74
N THR A 128 18.14 8.41 -14.88
CA THR A 128 18.66 8.05 -16.21
C THR A 128 19.99 8.74 -16.51
N SER A 129 20.18 9.99 -16.06
CA SER A 129 21.38 10.78 -16.35
C SER A 129 22.60 10.35 -15.53
N GLU A 130 22.45 9.99 -14.25
CA GLU A 130 23.61 9.71 -13.41
C GLU A 130 24.18 8.28 -13.55
N ASN A 131 23.45 7.32 -14.13
CA ASN A 131 23.81 5.88 -14.16
C ASN A 131 24.18 5.28 -12.77
N ARG A 132 24.02 6.04 -11.67
CA ARG A 132 24.38 5.69 -10.28
C ARG A 132 23.23 5.04 -9.51
N GLY A 133 22.16 4.69 -10.20
CA GLY A 133 20.95 4.16 -9.58
C GLY A 133 20.04 5.25 -9.04
N PHE A 134 18.79 4.87 -8.78
CA PHE A 134 17.69 5.72 -8.35
C PHE A 134 18.04 6.65 -7.17
N VAL A 135 17.80 7.95 -7.29
CA VAL A 135 18.10 8.96 -6.26
C VAL A 135 17.18 8.79 -5.06
N ASN A 136 17.77 8.51 -3.90
CA ASN A 136 17.05 8.06 -2.70
C ASN A 136 16.42 9.21 -1.91
N ASP A 137 17.05 10.38 -1.90
CA ASP A 137 16.70 11.45 -0.96
C ASP A 137 15.45 12.24 -1.39
N LEU A 138 15.33 12.57 -2.68
CA LEU A 138 14.15 13.28 -3.19
C LEU A 138 12.91 12.40 -3.16
N TYR A 139 13.02 11.14 -3.60
CA TYR A 139 11.91 10.19 -3.50
C TYR A 139 11.47 10.00 -2.05
N TYR A 140 12.42 9.95 -1.11
CA TYR A 140 12.13 9.89 0.32
C TYR A 140 11.32 11.11 0.81
N ARG A 141 11.71 12.32 0.41
CA ARG A 141 10.99 13.55 0.77
C ARG A 141 9.58 13.57 0.18
N VAL A 142 9.42 13.10 -1.06
CA VAL A 142 8.11 12.98 -1.72
C VAL A 142 7.21 12.01 -0.96
N LEU A 143 7.68 10.79 -0.67
CA LEU A 143 6.89 9.82 0.06
C LEU A 143 6.53 10.29 1.47
N LYS A 144 7.48 10.91 2.19
CA LYS A 144 7.21 11.52 3.50
C LYS A 144 6.10 12.57 3.42
N SER A 145 6.17 13.49 2.44
CA SER A 145 5.13 14.50 2.26
C SER A 145 3.76 13.90 1.91
N LEU A 146 3.73 12.84 1.09
CA LEU A 146 2.50 12.18 0.67
C LEU A 146 1.84 11.38 1.81
N LEU A 147 2.64 10.73 2.65
CA LEU A 147 2.12 9.97 3.79
C LEU A 147 1.60 10.87 4.91
N LEU A 148 2.12 12.09 5.03
CA LEU A 148 1.65 13.11 5.98
C LEU A 148 0.37 13.83 5.51
N ASN A 149 0.01 13.76 4.23
CA ASN A 149 -1.17 14.41 3.66
C ASN A 149 -2.46 13.67 3.96
N GLU A 150 -3.56 14.38 4.23
CA GLU A 150 -4.86 13.75 4.52
C GLU A 150 -5.48 13.02 3.29
N ASN A 151 -5.13 13.44 2.07
CA ASN A 151 -5.70 12.94 0.82
C ASN A 151 -4.66 12.19 -0.03
N ALA A 152 -4.54 10.88 0.16
CA ALA A 152 -3.56 10.04 -0.54
C ALA A 152 -4.18 9.18 -1.66
N HIS A 153 -4.79 9.83 -2.67
CA HIS A 153 -5.43 9.12 -3.81
C HIS A 153 -4.44 8.61 -4.88
N TYR A 154 -3.21 9.14 -4.93
CA TYR A 154 -2.23 8.88 -6.01
C TYR A 154 -1.33 7.66 -5.77
N LEU A 155 -1.53 6.91 -4.70
CA LEU A 155 -0.67 5.79 -4.28
C LEU A 155 -0.82 4.51 -5.12
N ASN A 156 -1.77 4.48 -6.06
CA ASN A 156 -2.19 3.23 -6.72
C ASN A 156 -1.31 2.81 -7.91
N GLU A 157 -0.48 3.70 -8.47
CA GLU A 157 0.16 3.43 -9.76
C GLU A 157 1.69 3.35 -9.72
N TYR A 158 2.36 3.96 -8.73
CA TYR A 158 3.82 4.16 -8.78
C TYR A 158 4.50 3.95 -7.42
N THR A 159 4.66 2.70 -6.99
CA THR A 159 5.36 2.38 -5.73
C THR A 159 6.48 1.36 -5.94
N ASP A 160 7.68 1.87 -6.23
CA ASP A 160 8.90 1.06 -6.17
C ASP A 160 9.27 0.81 -4.70
N LEU A 161 9.00 -0.42 -4.26
CA LEU A 161 9.04 -0.94 -2.90
C LEU A 161 10.38 -0.88 -2.15
N HIS A 162 11.48 -0.53 -2.81
CA HIS A 162 12.81 -0.77 -2.23
C HIS A 162 13.15 0.09 -1.01
N LYS A 163 12.42 1.18 -0.74
CA LYS A 163 12.85 2.20 0.24
C LYS A 163 11.82 2.63 1.28
N LEU A 164 10.57 2.18 1.16
CA LEU A 164 9.53 2.35 2.20
C LEU A 164 9.95 1.81 3.58
N THR A 165 10.89 0.87 3.64
CA THR A 165 11.43 0.31 4.91
C THR A 165 12.11 1.34 5.80
N LYS A 166 12.84 2.31 5.23
CA LYS A 166 13.52 3.34 6.02
C LYS A 166 12.53 4.36 6.58
N GLU A 167 11.49 4.68 5.82
CA GLU A 167 10.46 5.66 6.21
C GLU A 167 9.55 5.17 7.33
N VAL A 168 9.10 3.91 7.29
CA VAL A 168 8.28 3.38 8.38
C VAL A 168 9.08 3.32 9.69
N LEU A 169 10.42 3.20 9.62
CA LEU A 169 11.30 3.16 10.78
C LEU A 169 11.55 4.54 11.41
N GLU A 170 11.73 5.59 10.59
CA GLU A 170 12.00 6.96 11.09
C GLU A 170 10.75 7.67 11.62
N CYS A 171 9.55 7.29 11.16
CA CYS A 171 8.29 7.85 11.64
C CYS A 171 7.87 7.41 13.05
N LYS A 172 8.51 6.38 13.64
CA LYS A 172 8.30 6.04 15.07
C LYS A 172 8.65 7.19 16.02
N ASN A 173 9.43 8.16 15.56
CA ASN A 173 9.97 9.25 16.38
C ASN A 173 9.20 10.58 16.21
N ALA A 174 8.09 10.63 15.45
CA ALA A 174 7.38 11.88 15.15
C ALA A 174 6.01 12.01 15.85
N ASN A 175 5.62 13.26 16.11
CA ASN A 175 4.49 13.73 16.94
C ASN A 175 3.16 12.98 16.78
N SER A 176 2.48 12.73 17.91
CA SER A 176 1.28 11.89 18.07
C SER A 176 0.09 12.18 17.14
N GLY A 177 -0.12 13.42 16.69
CA GLY A 177 -1.22 13.78 15.79
C GLY A 177 -1.00 13.38 14.33
N LEU A 178 0.24 13.46 13.83
CA LEU A 178 0.59 13.10 12.45
C LEU A 178 0.62 11.58 12.25
N ILE A 179 0.75 10.81 13.35
CA ILE A 179 0.77 9.35 13.33
C ILE A 179 -0.58 8.80 12.83
N GLU A 180 -1.71 9.44 13.14
CA GLU A 180 -3.01 8.89 12.72
C GLU A 180 -3.22 8.98 11.20
N ALA A 181 -3.01 10.14 10.59
CA ALA A 181 -3.08 10.31 9.13
C ALA A 181 -2.03 9.43 8.42
N TYR A 182 -0.84 9.34 9.02
CA TYR A 182 0.22 8.48 8.51
C TYR A 182 -0.18 6.99 8.54
N THR A 183 -0.76 6.51 9.64
CA THR A 183 -1.21 5.10 9.73
C THR A 183 -2.36 4.80 8.76
N THR A 184 -3.30 5.74 8.56
CA THR A 184 -4.37 5.56 7.57
C THR A 184 -3.79 5.44 6.16
N ASN A 185 -2.89 6.33 5.78
CA ASN A 185 -2.29 6.34 4.45
C ASN A 185 -1.35 5.15 4.22
N LEU A 186 -0.56 4.77 5.23
CA LEU A 186 0.24 3.56 5.18
C LEU A 186 -0.62 2.32 4.97
N THR A 187 -1.74 2.21 5.68
CA THR A 187 -2.62 1.04 5.50
C THR A 187 -3.22 0.99 4.10
N ILE A 188 -3.59 2.13 3.52
CA ILE A 188 -4.07 2.23 2.14
C ILE A 188 -2.97 1.82 1.17
N LEU A 189 -1.76 2.34 1.34
CA LEU A 189 -0.58 1.99 0.54
C LEU A 189 -0.35 0.48 0.57
N LEU A 190 -0.22 -0.08 1.78
CA LEU A 190 0.05 -1.49 2.02
C LEU A 190 -1.01 -2.41 1.41
N VAL A 191 -2.29 -2.01 1.46
CA VAL A 191 -3.39 -2.76 0.84
C VAL A 191 -3.31 -2.75 -0.68
N ASN A 192 -2.83 -1.64 -1.27
CA ASN A 192 -2.73 -1.46 -2.71
C ASN A 192 -1.45 -2.04 -3.32
N MET A 193 -0.50 -2.53 -2.51
CA MET A 193 0.76 -3.17 -2.96
C MET A 193 0.59 -4.52 -3.69
N LYS A 194 -0.61 -4.82 -4.18
CA LYS A 194 -1.10 -6.16 -4.57
C LYS A 194 -0.21 -6.95 -5.53
N THR A 195 0.66 -6.33 -6.33
CA THR A 195 1.31 -7.05 -7.46
C THR A 195 2.67 -6.52 -7.92
N VAL A 196 3.17 -5.39 -7.41
CA VAL A 196 4.33 -4.67 -8.01
C VAL A 196 5.66 -5.42 -7.85
N LEU A 197 5.77 -6.39 -6.91
CA LEU A 197 7.03 -7.11 -6.65
C LEU A 197 7.52 -8.02 -7.77
N PHE A 198 6.66 -8.44 -8.71
CA PHE A 198 7.04 -9.44 -9.72
C PHE A 198 6.77 -9.03 -11.18
N GLU A 199 5.98 -7.99 -11.44
CA GLU A 199 5.90 -7.38 -12.77
C GLU A 199 7.07 -6.41 -12.99
N VAL A 200 8.29 -6.93 -12.97
CA VAL A 200 9.54 -6.24 -13.37
C VAL A 200 9.37 -5.52 -14.73
N LYS A 201 8.45 -6.00 -15.58
CA LYS A 201 8.13 -5.43 -16.89
C LYS A 201 7.50 -4.03 -16.87
N LYS A 202 7.11 -3.49 -15.71
CA LYS A 202 6.60 -2.11 -15.55
C LYS A 202 7.45 -1.26 -14.60
N LEU A 203 8.74 -1.56 -14.45
CA LEU A 203 9.65 -0.70 -13.68
C LEU A 203 9.73 0.70 -14.31
N TRP A 204 9.57 1.72 -13.46
CA TRP A 204 9.47 3.12 -13.86
C TRP A 204 10.79 3.70 -14.40
N VAL A 205 11.90 3.05 -14.05
CA VAL A 205 13.25 3.42 -14.48
C VAL A 205 13.94 2.19 -15.04
N SER A 206 13.92 2.08 -16.37
CA SER A 206 14.71 1.10 -17.11
C SER A 206 16.16 1.57 -17.19
N SER A 207 16.95 1.31 -16.15
CA SER A 207 18.39 1.24 -16.31
C SER A 207 18.81 -0.23 -16.29
N ASP A 208 19.58 -0.66 -17.28
CA ASP A 208 20.08 -2.04 -17.38
C ASP A 208 20.87 -2.47 -16.12
N SER A 209 21.44 -1.49 -15.40
CA SER A 209 22.11 -1.68 -14.11
C SER A 209 21.14 -1.98 -12.94
N PHE A 210 19.90 -1.50 -12.98
CA PHE A 210 18.90 -1.80 -11.94
C PHE A 210 18.35 -3.22 -12.07
N ILE A 211 18.10 -3.69 -13.30
CA ILE A 211 17.63 -5.05 -13.59
C ILE A 211 18.71 -6.07 -13.17
N GLN A 212 19.99 -5.81 -13.46
CA GLN A 212 21.10 -6.66 -13.04
C GLN A 212 21.28 -6.72 -11.50
N ASN A 213 20.92 -5.64 -10.79
CA ASN A 213 20.99 -5.57 -9.33
C ASN A 213 19.71 -6.04 -8.61
N PHE A 214 18.66 -6.35 -9.35
CA PHE A 214 17.35 -6.76 -8.80
C PHE A 214 17.44 -8.18 -8.24
N ARG A 215 17.60 -8.29 -6.92
CA ARG A 215 17.61 -9.58 -6.23
C ARG A 215 16.25 -9.82 -5.56
N PRO A 216 15.44 -10.81 -6.01
CA PRO A 216 14.09 -11.06 -5.49
C PRO A 216 14.09 -11.31 -3.98
N LEU A 217 15.11 -12.00 -3.47
CA LEU A 217 15.28 -12.29 -2.05
C LEU A 217 15.48 -11.01 -1.21
N LYS A 218 16.30 -10.07 -1.68
CA LYS A 218 16.49 -8.78 -0.98
C LYS A 218 15.17 -8.01 -0.90
N GLN A 219 14.35 -8.10 -1.94
CA GLN A 219 13.04 -7.45 -1.98
C GLN A 219 12.05 -8.06 -1.00
N LYS A 220 12.01 -9.39 -0.90
CA LYS A 220 11.20 -10.08 0.11
C LYS A 220 11.62 -9.70 1.53
N HIS A 221 12.91 -9.50 1.79
CA HIS A 221 13.40 -9.01 3.08
C HIS A 221 12.98 -7.57 3.37
N VAL A 222 13.12 -6.68 2.40
CA VAL A 222 12.67 -5.28 2.52
C VAL A 222 11.15 -5.23 2.75
N PHE A 223 10.37 -5.95 1.95
CA PHE A 223 8.93 -6.05 2.13
C PHE A 223 8.54 -6.57 3.51
N SER A 224 9.17 -7.66 3.96
CA SER A 224 8.93 -8.24 5.29
C SER A 224 9.22 -7.23 6.40
N ASN A 225 10.33 -6.51 6.32
CA ASN A 225 10.70 -5.49 7.31
C ASN A 225 9.70 -4.33 7.33
N SER A 226 9.27 -3.83 6.18
CA SER A 226 8.25 -2.75 6.10
C SER A 226 6.96 -3.16 6.78
N TRP A 227 6.51 -4.40 6.55
CA TRP A 227 5.30 -4.91 7.17
C TRP A 227 5.46 -5.12 8.67
N PHE A 228 6.60 -5.62 9.16
CA PHE A 228 6.84 -5.71 10.60
C PHE A 228 6.77 -4.34 11.27
N THR A 229 7.42 -3.34 10.68
CA THR A 229 7.41 -1.99 11.23
C THR A 229 6.02 -1.36 11.15
N ALA A 230 5.24 -1.66 10.11
CA ALA A 230 3.87 -1.16 9.99
C ALA A 230 2.91 -1.84 10.97
N LEU A 231 3.06 -3.14 11.22
CA LEU A 231 2.25 -3.88 12.19
C LEU A 231 2.54 -3.49 13.64
N GLN A 232 3.71 -2.90 13.92
CA GLN A 232 4.06 -2.34 15.23
C GLN A 232 3.40 -0.99 15.52
N LEU A 233 2.79 -0.34 14.51
CA LEU A 233 2.09 0.92 14.71
C LEU A 233 0.70 0.69 15.33
N PRO A 234 0.15 1.67 16.08
CA PRO A 234 -1.18 1.56 16.65
C PRO A 234 -2.26 1.64 15.55
N LEU A 235 -2.71 0.48 15.07
CA LEU A 235 -3.74 0.38 14.04
C LEU A 235 -5.15 0.53 14.61
N LYS A 236 -6.00 1.32 13.95
CA LYS A 236 -7.43 1.40 14.29
C LYS A 236 -8.13 0.08 13.94
N ASN A 237 -9.23 -0.24 14.63
CA ASN A 237 -9.98 -1.49 14.43
C ASN A 237 -10.41 -1.75 12.98
N TYR A 238 -10.74 -0.71 12.21
CA TYR A 238 -11.11 -0.88 10.80
C TYR A 238 -9.89 -1.27 9.94
N GLN A 239 -8.74 -0.62 10.16
CA GLN A 239 -7.47 -0.88 9.46
C GLN A 239 -6.99 -2.30 9.75
N TYR A 240 -7.06 -2.70 11.02
CA TYR A 240 -6.70 -4.04 11.47
C TYR A 240 -7.46 -5.13 10.70
N LYS A 241 -8.78 -4.95 10.56
CA LYS A 241 -9.63 -5.87 9.78
C LYS A 241 -9.31 -5.85 8.29
N LEU A 242 -8.99 -4.69 7.71
CA LEU A 242 -8.60 -4.60 6.30
C LEU A 242 -7.30 -5.35 6.04
N VAL A 243 -6.29 -5.15 6.89
CA VAL A 243 -5.00 -5.84 6.83
C VAL A 243 -5.19 -7.35 6.93
N LEU A 244 -5.92 -7.85 7.93
CA LEU A 244 -6.17 -9.29 8.08
C LEU A 244 -6.91 -9.91 6.90
N ASN A 245 -7.79 -9.16 6.22
CA ASN A 245 -8.56 -9.68 5.09
C ASN A 245 -7.67 -9.99 3.87
N ILE A 246 -6.67 -9.14 3.62
CA ILE A 246 -5.72 -9.30 2.50
C ILE A 246 -4.50 -10.15 2.85
N PHE A 247 -4.30 -10.43 4.15
CA PHE A 247 -3.06 -10.98 4.68
C PHE A 247 -2.67 -12.31 4.03
N HIS A 248 -3.60 -13.27 3.99
CA HIS A 248 -3.38 -14.61 3.46
C HIS A 248 -2.99 -14.65 1.97
N SER A 249 -3.57 -13.81 1.11
CA SER A 249 -3.35 -13.86 -0.34
C SER A 249 -2.24 -12.94 -0.82
N ASN A 250 -2.11 -11.76 -0.20
CA ASN A 250 -1.29 -10.68 -0.74
C ASN A 250 -0.05 -10.38 0.11
N VAL A 251 0.01 -10.90 1.34
CA VAL A 251 1.07 -10.57 2.28
C VAL A 251 1.91 -11.81 2.55
N LEU A 252 1.31 -12.88 3.08
CA LEU A 252 2.02 -14.11 3.48
C LEU A 252 2.90 -14.75 2.39
N PRO A 253 2.47 -14.88 1.11
CA PRO A 253 3.30 -15.51 0.07
C PRO A 253 4.59 -14.75 -0.26
N PHE A 254 4.62 -13.45 0.05
CA PHE A 254 5.73 -12.56 -0.28
C PHE A 254 6.71 -12.37 0.88
N PHE A 255 6.39 -12.88 2.06
CA PHE A 255 7.30 -12.83 3.20
C PHE A 255 8.52 -13.72 3.00
N SER A 256 9.68 -13.26 3.46
CA SER A 256 10.90 -14.08 3.50
C SER A 256 10.80 -15.15 4.59
N LYS A 257 10.30 -14.77 5.79
CA LYS A 257 10.10 -15.66 6.94
C LYS A 257 8.69 -15.47 7.53
N PRO A 258 7.67 -16.13 6.98
CA PRO A 258 6.28 -15.94 7.42
C PRO A 258 6.00 -16.50 8.83
N HIS A 259 6.80 -17.45 9.34
CA HIS A 259 6.67 -17.98 10.70
C HIS A 259 6.70 -16.92 11.81
N LEU A 260 7.40 -15.80 11.58
CA LEU A 260 7.49 -14.69 12.54
C LEU A 260 6.14 -13.97 12.78
N LEU A 261 5.16 -14.16 11.88
CA LEU A 261 3.83 -13.60 12.01
C LEU A 261 2.86 -14.51 12.77
N MET A 262 3.32 -15.70 13.19
CA MET A 262 2.50 -16.67 13.91
C MET A 262 1.96 -16.09 15.22
N ASP A 263 2.81 -15.41 15.99
CA ASP A 263 2.43 -14.82 17.27
C ASP A 263 1.36 -13.74 17.06
N PHE A 264 1.58 -12.84 16.10
CA PHE A 264 0.62 -11.81 15.71
C PHE A 264 -0.74 -12.40 15.29
N LEU A 265 -0.74 -13.46 14.46
CA LEU A 265 -1.98 -14.10 14.01
C LEU A 265 -2.66 -14.88 15.14
N THR A 266 -1.88 -15.48 16.04
CA THR A 266 -2.37 -16.19 17.22
C THR A 266 -3.04 -15.23 18.19
N ASP A 267 -2.44 -14.08 18.46
CA ASP A 267 -3.04 -13.03 19.28
C ASP A 267 -4.30 -12.46 18.63
N SER A 268 -4.26 -12.20 17.32
CA SER A 268 -5.43 -11.79 16.54
C SER A 268 -6.56 -12.82 16.61
N TYR A 269 -6.21 -14.11 16.59
CA TYR A 269 -7.16 -15.20 16.68
C TYR A 269 -7.75 -15.32 18.08
N ASN A 270 -6.96 -15.04 19.11
CA ASN A 270 -7.40 -15.06 20.50
C ASN A 270 -8.26 -13.85 20.90
N ALA A 271 -8.13 -12.71 20.21
CA ALA A 271 -8.86 -11.47 20.49
C ALA A 271 -10.39 -11.59 20.37
N GLY A 272 -10.92 -12.52 19.57
CA GLY A 272 -12.35 -12.79 19.45
C GLY A 272 -13.09 -11.97 18.36
N GLY A 273 -14.35 -12.34 18.15
CA GLY A 273 -15.27 -11.62 17.25
C GLY A 273 -14.89 -11.72 15.77
N SER A 274 -15.14 -10.64 15.01
CA SER A 274 -14.85 -10.64 13.57
C SER A 274 -13.35 -10.73 13.27
N VAL A 275 -12.48 -10.22 14.15
CA VAL A 275 -11.02 -10.26 13.96
C VAL A 275 -10.50 -11.70 13.91
N SER A 276 -10.94 -12.56 14.82
CA SER A 276 -10.56 -13.98 14.84
C SER A 276 -10.93 -14.71 13.56
N LEU A 277 -12.10 -14.41 12.97
CA LEU A 277 -12.55 -15.05 11.73
C LEU A 277 -11.66 -14.67 10.55
N LEU A 278 -11.15 -13.44 10.50
CA LEU A 278 -10.23 -13.02 9.46
C LEU A 278 -8.85 -13.64 9.67
N ALA A 279 -8.34 -13.61 10.90
CA ALA A 279 -7.05 -14.17 11.28
C ALA A 279 -6.95 -15.67 10.97
N LEU A 280 -8.05 -16.42 11.12
CA LEU A 280 -8.10 -17.86 10.85
C LEU A 280 -7.64 -18.25 9.44
N ASN A 281 -7.90 -17.42 8.42
CA ASN A 281 -7.41 -17.71 7.06
C ASN A 281 -5.88 -17.58 6.97
N GLY A 282 -5.31 -16.57 7.64
CA GLY A 282 -3.86 -16.38 7.68
C GLY A 282 -3.17 -17.47 8.51
N LEU A 283 -3.78 -17.85 9.64
CA LEU A 283 -3.29 -18.94 10.48
C LEU A 283 -3.30 -20.26 9.71
N PHE A 284 -4.40 -20.57 9.01
CA PHE A 284 -4.48 -21.78 8.20
C PHE A 284 -3.42 -21.84 7.11
N TYR A 285 -3.14 -20.72 6.44
CA TYR A 285 -2.07 -20.66 5.44
C TYR A 285 -0.71 -21.03 6.06
N LEU A 286 -0.41 -20.52 7.26
CA LEU A 286 0.81 -20.89 7.98
C LEU A 286 0.82 -22.36 8.41
N MET A 287 -0.31 -22.91 8.85
CA MET A 287 -0.42 -24.33 9.19
C MET A 287 -0.17 -25.22 7.95
N GLN A 288 -0.72 -24.84 6.80
CA GLN A 288 -0.65 -25.63 5.57
C GLN A 288 0.72 -25.57 4.87
N GLU A 289 1.29 -24.37 4.72
CA GLU A 289 2.54 -24.17 3.96
C GLU A 289 3.80 -24.34 4.84
N HIS A 290 3.68 -24.04 6.12
CA HIS A 290 4.82 -23.97 7.05
C HIS A 290 4.75 -24.99 8.19
N ASN A 291 3.76 -25.89 8.18
CA ASN A 291 3.58 -26.96 9.18
C ASN A 291 3.65 -26.44 10.62
N LEU A 292 3.11 -25.23 10.85
CA LEU A 292 3.01 -24.67 12.19
C LEU A 292 1.76 -25.20 12.89
N ASP A 293 1.92 -25.69 14.11
CA ASP A 293 0.81 -26.20 14.91
C ASP A 293 0.24 -25.13 15.84
N TYR A 294 -1.10 -25.07 15.89
CA TYR A 294 -1.82 -24.26 16.87
C TYR A 294 -2.42 -25.16 17.96
N PRO A 295 -2.07 -24.96 19.24
CA PRO A 295 -2.56 -25.81 20.33
C PRO A 295 -4.08 -25.69 20.50
N ASN A 296 -4.76 -26.81 20.72
CA ASN A 296 -6.21 -26.85 20.96
C ASN A 296 -7.06 -26.16 19.87
N PHE A 297 -6.63 -26.27 18.61
CA PHE A 297 -7.29 -25.64 17.46
C PHE A 297 -8.81 -25.85 17.43
N PHE A 298 -9.29 -27.10 17.53
CA PHE A 298 -10.72 -27.41 17.44
C PHE A 298 -11.54 -26.88 18.62
N THR A 299 -10.98 -26.76 19.82
CA THR A 299 -11.73 -26.21 20.96
C THR A 299 -11.94 -24.70 20.80
N LYS A 300 -10.93 -23.98 20.30
CA LYS A 300 -11.04 -22.56 19.99
C LYS A 300 -11.95 -22.33 18.77
N LEU A 301 -11.86 -23.18 17.75
CA LEU A 301 -12.77 -23.15 16.61
C LEU A 301 -14.22 -23.38 17.04
N TYR A 302 -14.46 -24.31 17.96
CA TYR A 302 -15.78 -24.53 18.57
C TYR A 302 -16.29 -23.29 19.32
N ALA A 303 -15.41 -22.60 20.04
CA ALA A 303 -15.75 -21.37 20.75
C ALA A 303 -16.13 -20.20 19.82
N LEU A 304 -15.63 -20.17 18.58
CA LEU A 304 -15.98 -19.12 17.61
C LEU A 304 -17.39 -19.24 17.02
N PHE A 305 -18.03 -20.40 17.16
CA PHE A 305 -19.41 -20.57 16.74
C PHE A 305 -20.36 -19.89 17.74
N ASP A 306 -20.52 -18.59 17.60
CA ASP A 306 -21.43 -17.78 18.42
C ASP A 306 -22.61 -17.24 17.60
N GLU A 307 -23.62 -16.72 18.28
CA GLU A 307 -24.80 -16.11 17.65
C GLU A 307 -24.44 -14.97 16.68
N SER A 308 -23.39 -14.22 17.02
CA SER A 308 -22.89 -13.11 16.21
C SER A 308 -22.40 -13.56 14.82
N LEU A 309 -22.04 -14.84 14.64
CA LEU A 309 -21.46 -15.37 13.41
C LEU A 309 -22.37 -15.20 12.19
N PHE A 310 -23.69 -15.33 12.36
CA PHE A 310 -24.63 -15.22 11.23
C PHE A 310 -24.80 -13.80 10.70
N TYR A 311 -24.42 -12.80 11.50
CA TYR A 311 -24.52 -11.38 11.15
C TYR A 311 -23.22 -10.83 10.56
N ILE A 312 -22.10 -11.56 10.69
CA ILE A 312 -20.80 -11.09 10.20
C ILE A 312 -20.70 -11.22 8.68
N ARG A 313 -20.23 -10.14 8.03
CA ARG A 313 -20.03 -10.06 6.57
C ARG A 313 -19.17 -11.21 6.00
N TYR A 314 -18.18 -11.67 6.75
CA TYR A 314 -17.19 -12.66 6.32
C TYR A 314 -17.60 -14.14 6.59
N ARG A 315 -18.85 -14.38 7.02
CA ARG A 315 -19.35 -15.71 7.40
C ARG A 315 -19.19 -16.79 6.33
N ALA A 316 -19.44 -16.47 5.06
CA ALA A 316 -19.33 -17.45 3.97
C ALA A 316 -17.90 -17.96 3.79
N ARG A 317 -16.92 -17.07 3.97
CA ARG A 317 -15.50 -17.39 3.91
C ARG A 317 -15.09 -18.28 5.08
N PHE A 318 -15.56 -17.95 6.28
CA PHE A 318 -15.34 -18.76 7.47
C PHE A 318 -15.92 -20.17 7.33
N ILE A 319 -17.18 -20.30 6.91
CA ILE A 319 -17.83 -21.62 6.78
C ILE A 319 -17.13 -22.50 5.74
N LYS A 320 -16.67 -21.94 4.62
CA LYS A 320 -15.84 -22.69 3.64
C LYS A 320 -14.56 -23.24 4.29
N LEU A 321 -13.92 -22.45 5.13
CA LEU A 321 -12.70 -22.86 5.82
C LEU A 321 -12.99 -23.93 6.89
N VAL A 322 -14.12 -23.81 7.61
CA VAL A 322 -14.55 -24.84 8.56
C VAL A 322 -14.93 -26.15 7.86
N ASP A 323 -15.54 -26.09 6.68
CA ASP A 323 -15.79 -27.30 5.89
C ASP A 323 -14.48 -28.02 5.54
N LEU A 324 -13.45 -27.26 5.17
CA LEU A 324 -12.12 -27.82 4.95
C LEU A 324 -11.57 -28.46 6.23
N PHE A 325 -11.62 -27.78 7.38
CA PHE A 325 -11.12 -28.34 8.65
C PHE A 325 -11.86 -29.61 9.09
N LEU A 326 -13.19 -29.61 8.99
CA LEU A 326 -14.03 -30.74 9.39
C LEU A 326 -14.09 -31.85 8.32
N SER A 327 -13.50 -31.63 7.14
CA SER A 327 -13.29 -32.69 6.14
C SER A 327 -12.11 -33.61 6.46
N SER A 328 -11.29 -33.26 7.47
CA SER A 328 -10.11 -34.05 7.82
C SER A 328 -10.49 -35.44 8.37
N THR A 329 -9.80 -36.47 7.88
CA THR A 329 -10.10 -37.89 8.16
C THR A 329 -9.75 -38.31 9.58
N HIS A 330 -8.83 -37.61 10.24
CA HIS A 330 -8.31 -37.94 11.58
C HIS A 330 -9.15 -37.36 12.72
N LEU A 331 -10.33 -36.80 12.42
CA LEU A 331 -11.22 -36.23 13.43
C LEU A 331 -12.04 -37.31 14.13
N PRO A 332 -12.06 -37.34 15.49
CA PRO A 332 -12.96 -38.22 16.21
C PRO A 332 -14.42 -37.78 16.00
N ALA A 333 -15.32 -38.76 15.87
CA ALA A 333 -16.73 -38.52 15.63
C ALA A 333 -17.41 -37.67 16.73
N SER A 334 -16.91 -37.72 17.97
CA SER A 334 -17.40 -36.91 19.09
C SER A 334 -17.23 -35.40 18.86
N ILE A 335 -16.09 -34.99 18.29
CA ILE A 335 -15.83 -33.58 17.95
C ILE A 335 -16.79 -33.14 16.87
N VAL A 336 -16.93 -33.91 15.78
CA VAL A 336 -17.87 -33.59 14.70
C VAL A 336 -19.31 -33.51 15.21
N ALA A 337 -19.73 -34.43 16.07
CA ALA A 337 -21.06 -34.41 16.69
C ALA A 337 -21.29 -33.15 17.54
N SER A 338 -20.28 -32.68 18.28
CA SER A 338 -20.37 -31.44 19.06
C SER A 338 -20.58 -30.21 18.16
N PHE A 339 -19.85 -30.13 17.05
CA PHE A 339 -19.98 -29.08 16.05
C PHE A 339 -21.36 -29.09 15.40
N VAL A 340 -21.83 -30.26 14.95
CA VAL A 340 -23.18 -30.44 14.39
C VAL A 340 -24.24 -29.96 15.38
N LYS A 341 -24.16 -30.41 16.64
CA LYS A 341 -25.15 -30.03 17.65
C LYS A 341 -25.15 -28.53 17.95
N ARG A 342 -23.97 -27.90 18.05
CA ARG A 342 -23.85 -26.45 18.28
C ARG A 342 -24.41 -25.66 17.10
N MET A 343 -24.07 -26.03 15.87
CA MET A 343 -24.58 -25.37 14.66
C MET A 343 -26.10 -25.50 14.53
N SER A 344 -26.68 -26.68 14.79
CA SER A 344 -28.13 -26.87 14.77
C SER A 344 -28.86 -26.10 15.88
N ARG A 345 -28.21 -25.86 17.03
CA ARG A 345 -28.79 -25.00 18.07
C ARG A 345 -28.75 -23.54 17.64
N LEU A 346 -27.62 -23.09 17.12
CA LEU A 346 -27.43 -21.74 16.61
C LEU A 346 -28.36 -21.40 15.43
N SER A 347 -28.69 -22.39 14.59
CA SER A 347 -29.62 -22.20 13.47
C SER A 347 -31.05 -21.84 13.90
N LEU A 348 -31.46 -22.16 15.14
CA LEU A 348 -32.79 -21.78 15.65
C LEU A 348 -32.94 -20.27 15.84
N LEU A 349 -31.82 -19.57 16.08
CA LEU A 349 -31.78 -18.11 16.26
C LEU A 349 -31.29 -17.39 14.99
N ALA A 350 -30.87 -18.14 13.98
CA ALA A 350 -30.23 -17.57 12.79
C ALA A 350 -31.25 -16.93 11.83
N ASN A 351 -30.78 -15.96 11.05
CA ASN A 351 -31.53 -15.42 9.92
C ASN A 351 -31.70 -16.48 8.81
N PRO A 352 -32.69 -16.32 7.89
CA PRO A 352 -32.90 -17.27 6.79
C PRO A 352 -31.64 -17.55 5.97
N GLY A 353 -30.80 -16.52 5.75
CA GLY A 353 -29.54 -16.69 5.04
C GLY A 353 -28.48 -17.53 5.78
N GLY A 354 -28.49 -17.55 7.10
CA GLY A 354 -27.64 -18.41 7.93
C GLY A 354 -28.15 -19.85 7.91
N ILE A 355 -29.47 -20.04 8.01
CA ILE A 355 -30.12 -21.36 7.95
C ILE A 355 -29.78 -22.09 6.63
N ILE A 356 -29.92 -21.40 5.50
CA ILE A 356 -29.60 -21.94 4.16
C ILE A 356 -28.13 -22.37 4.06
N MET A 357 -27.23 -21.74 4.82
CA MET A 357 -25.81 -22.09 4.84
C MET A 357 -25.50 -23.29 5.76
N ILE A 358 -26.14 -23.34 6.94
CA ILE A 358 -25.86 -24.36 7.96
C ILE A 358 -26.49 -25.71 7.62
N ILE A 359 -27.73 -25.74 7.12
CA ILE A 359 -28.45 -27.01 6.91
C ILE A 359 -27.68 -27.93 5.93
N PRO A 360 -27.27 -27.47 4.73
CA PRO A 360 -26.48 -28.29 3.82
C PRO A 360 -25.12 -28.67 4.43
N PHE A 361 -24.53 -27.77 5.22
CA PHE A 361 -23.26 -28.03 5.88
C PHE A 361 -23.37 -29.16 6.91
N VAL A 362 -24.40 -29.14 7.76
CA VAL A 362 -24.70 -30.22 8.71
C VAL A 362 -25.01 -31.53 7.98
N TYR A 363 -25.81 -31.49 6.92
CA TYR A 363 -26.07 -32.67 6.10
C TYR A 363 -24.79 -33.30 5.54
N ASN A 364 -23.89 -32.48 4.99
CA ASN A 364 -22.60 -32.95 4.47
C ASN A 364 -21.73 -33.59 5.55
N LEU A 365 -21.70 -33.02 6.76
CA LEU A 365 -20.96 -33.60 7.89
C LEU A 365 -21.55 -34.95 8.34
N LEU A 366 -22.87 -35.07 8.41
CA LEU A 366 -23.54 -36.33 8.77
C LEU A 366 -23.34 -37.40 7.69
N LYS A 367 -23.32 -37.01 6.41
CA LYS A 367 -23.03 -37.93 5.30
C LYS A 367 -21.60 -38.44 5.35
N ARG A 368 -20.62 -37.59 5.72
CA ARG A 368 -19.21 -37.98 5.88
C ARG A 368 -18.98 -38.86 7.12
N HIS A 369 -19.70 -38.61 8.21
CA HIS A 369 -19.55 -39.34 9.47
C HIS A 369 -20.85 -40.05 9.88
N PRO A 370 -21.10 -41.29 9.39
CA PRO A 370 -22.36 -42.00 9.61
C PRO A 370 -22.63 -42.32 11.08
N THR A 371 -21.59 -42.39 11.92
CA THR A 371 -21.72 -42.55 13.38
C THR A 371 -22.52 -41.42 14.03
N CYS A 372 -22.54 -40.22 13.42
CA CYS A 372 -23.28 -39.06 13.90
C CYS A 372 -24.78 -39.09 13.52
N ILE A 373 -25.23 -40.02 12.66
CA ILE A 373 -26.65 -40.17 12.26
C ILE A 373 -27.54 -40.49 13.47
N VAL A 374 -26.96 -41.04 14.54
CA VAL A 374 -27.60 -41.23 15.85
C VAL A 374 -28.17 -39.92 16.43
N LEU A 375 -27.71 -38.75 15.97
CA LEU A 375 -28.29 -37.45 16.35
C LEU A 375 -29.66 -37.18 15.72
N ILE A 376 -29.97 -37.80 14.58
CA ILE A 376 -31.28 -37.72 13.91
C ILE A 376 -32.18 -38.87 14.37
N HIS A 377 -31.66 -40.09 14.34
CA HIS A 377 -32.43 -41.29 14.65
C HIS A 377 -31.72 -42.13 15.71
N ARG A 378 -32.32 -42.21 16.90
CA ARG A 378 -31.88 -43.10 17.97
C ARG A 378 -32.79 -44.34 18.00
N PRO A 379 -32.29 -45.54 17.63
CA PRO A 379 -33.13 -46.74 17.61
C PRO A 379 -33.53 -47.21 19.02
N PHE A 380 -32.73 -46.87 20.04
CA PHE A 380 -33.03 -47.19 21.44
C PHE A 380 -33.06 -45.90 22.25
N ILE A 381 -34.25 -45.44 22.61
CA ILE A 381 -34.44 -44.40 23.63
C ILE A 381 -34.46 -45.14 24.97
N LYS A 382 -33.30 -45.31 25.61
CA LYS A 382 -33.33 -45.51 27.07
C LYS A 382 -33.81 -44.19 27.64
N SER A 383 -35.05 -44.18 28.13
CA SER A 383 -35.56 -43.02 28.84
C SER A 383 -34.60 -42.76 30.01
N ILE A 384 -34.22 -41.51 30.24
CA ILE A 384 -33.41 -41.12 31.41
C ILE A 384 -34.23 -41.28 32.72
N PHE A 385 -35.46 -41.77 32.61
CA PHE A 385 -36.44 -41.98 33.68
C PHE A 385 -36.67 -43.46 34.00
N GLU A 386 -35.84 -44.37 33.49
CA GLU A 386 -35.67 -45.76 33.96
C GLU A 386 -34.26 -45.93 34.51
#